data_AF-A0A5S9M7H3-F1
#
_entry.id   AF-A0A5S9M7H3-F1
#
_cell.length_a   1.000
_cell.length_b   1.000
_cell.length_c   1.000
_cell.angle_alpha   90.00
_cell.angle_beta   90.00
_cell.angle_gamma   90.00
#
_symmetry.space_group_name_H-M   'P 1'
#
loop_
_entity.id
_entity.type
_entity.pdbx_description
1 polymer ?
#
loop_
_entity_poly.entity_id
_entity_poly.type
_entity_poly.pdbx_seq_one_letter_code
_entity_poly.pdbx_strand_id
1 'polypeptide(L)'
;MSKTKKMTRYKLAPHITLGKLEDSLIGLKAQTVTKIEGDGIIEFIQEISNYLTEDNGVSIKELEENFEVESDQLKHVLEFLVTNGMCVKTDMNFDLTALLSYERAGGQVLVEDILDRLKTGIVEVITRDHNPVAAEFIRHLQEAGLHVVLKGELNKQPDIRGCYWQLSFRPDF
;
A
#
# COMPACT_ATOMS: atom_id res chain seq x y z
N MET A 1 -1.58 -3.51 -29.58
CA MET A 1 -1.32 -3.36 -28.13
C MET A 1 -1.05 -1.90 -27.85
N SER A 2 -2.06 -1.18 -27.34
CA SER A 2 -1.86 0.20 -26.88
C SER A 2 -1.03 0.14 -25.60
N LYS A 3 0.13 0.79 -25.57
CA LYS A 3 0.82 1.09 -24.31
C LYS A 3 -0.05 2.11 -23.59
N THR A 4 -0.96 1.65 -22.73
CA THR A 4 -1.66 2.53 -21.79
C THR A 4 -0.56 3.28 -21.04
N LYS A 5 -0.48 4.60 -21.24
CA LYS A 5 0.52 5.44 -20.60
C LYS A 5 0.33 5.25 -19.10
N LYS A 6 1.27 4.57 -18.44
CA LYS A 6 1.26 4.40 -16.98
C LYS A 6 1.12 5.79 -16.37
N MET A 7 0.03 6.00 -15.63
CA MET A 7 -0.28 7.27 -15.01
C MET A 7 -0.01 7.13 -13.53
N THR A 8 1.08 7.73 -13.06
CA THR A 8 1.45 7.69 -11.65
C THR A 8 0.37 8.37 -10.82
N ARG A 9 -0.10 7.67 -9.79
CA ARG A 9 -1.10 8.13 -8.82
C ARG A 9 -0.47 8.20 -7.44
N TYR A 10 -0.98 9.13 -6.64
CA TYR A 10 -0.53 9.45 -5.30
C TYR A 10 -1.71 9.31 -4.34
N LYS A 11 -1.49 8.68 -3.19
CA LYS A 11 -2.50 8.54 -2.14
C LYS A 11 -1.82 8.79 -0.79
N LEU A 12 -2.56 9.33 0.18
CA LEU A 12 -2.07 9.35 1.55
C LEU A 12 -1.79 7.93 2.03
N ALA A 13 -0.68 7.78 2.76
CA ALA A 13 -0.28 6.49 3.29
C ALA A 13 -1.39 5.91 4.20
N PRO A 14 -1.63 4.58 4.19
CA PRO A 14 -2.59 3.97 5.09
C PRO A 14 -2.27 4.32 6.55
N HIS A 15 -3.31 4.62 7.33
CA HIS A 15 -3.21 4.91 8.75
C HIS A 15 -2.36 6.13 9.12
N ILE A 16 -1.99 6.99 8.14
CA ILE A 16 -1.46 8.30 8.48
C ILE A 16 -2.58 9.17 9.04
N THR A 17 -2.30 9.84 10.15
CA THR A 17 -3.15 10.91 10.67
C THR A 17 -2.42 12.23 10.48
N LEU A 18 -3.03 13.15 9.75
CA LEU A 18 -2.52 14.50 9.59
C LEU A 18 -3.08 15.41 10.68
N GLY A 19 -2.22 16.25 11.24
CA GLY A 19 -2.57 17.28 12.22
C GLY A 19 -1.86 18.58 11.90
N LYS A 20 -2.37 19.67 12.49
CA LYS A 20 -1.75 21.00 12.42
C LYS A 20 -1.15 21.33 13.79
N LEU A 21 0.07 21.87 13.80
CA LEU A 21 0.68 22.46 14.98
C LEU A 21 1.33 23.79 14.58
N GLU A 22 0.74 24.90 15.03
CA GLU A 22 1.15 26.25 14.61
C GLU A 22 1.20 26.35 13.07
N ASP A 23 2.35 26.69 12.49
CA ASP A 23 2.58 26.79 11.04
C ASP A 23 3.22 25.50 10.47
N SER A 24 3.10 24.38 11.19
CA SER A 24 3.62 23.08 10.77
C SER A 24 2.52 22.05 10.51
N LEU A 25 2.76 21.22 9.50
CA LEU A 25 2.01 19.99 9.29
C LEU A 25 2.66 18.84 10.07
N ILE A 26 1.86 18.10 10.83
CA ILE A 26 2.29 16.91 11.56
C ILE A 26 1.66 15.68 10.93
N GLY A 27 2.49 14.74 10.47
CA GLY A 27 2.09 13.41 10.05
C GLY A 27 2.39 12.39 11.16
N LEU A 28 1.35 11.75 11.69
CA LEU A 28 1.48 10.64 12.63
C LEU A 28 1.28 9.33 11.87
N LYS A 29 2.30 8.47 11.85
CA LYS A 29 2.26 7.18 11.16
C LYS A 29 2.86 6.10 12.05
N ALA A 30 2.03 5.21 12.57
CA ALA A 30 2.41 4.20 13.56
C ALA A 30 3.16 4.81 14.76
N GLN A 31 4.47 4.54 14.90
CA GLN A 31 5.31 5.09 15.97
C GLN A 31 6.16 6.29 15.52
N THR A 32 5.99 6.74 14.27
CA THR A 32 6.76 7.83 13.67
C THR A 32 5.94 9.11 13.65
N VAL A 33 6.61 10.21 13.98
CA VAL A 33 6.08 11.57 13.87
C VAL A 33 6.92 12.32 12.85
N THR A 34 6.30 12.77 11.77
CA THR A 34 6.92 13.62 10.75
C THR A 34 6.40 15.04 10.93
N LYS A 35 7.30 16.01 11.12
CA LYS A 35 6.98 17.44 11.14
C LYS A 35 7.47 18.08 9.84
N ILE A 36 6.59 18.79 9.15
CA ILE A 36 6.92 19.59 7.98
C ILE A 36 6.65 21.05 8.32
N GLU A 37 7.68 21.87 8.18
CA GLU A 37 7.62 23.32 8.33
C GLU A 37 7.72 23.97 6.95
N GLY A 38 6.93 25.01 6.72
CA GLY A 38 6.98 25.77 5.49
C GLY A 38 5.77 26.68 5.32
N ASP A 39 6.00 27.86 4.77
CA ASP A 39 4.91 28.82 4.51
C ASP A 39 3.93 28.24 3.49
N GLY A 40 2.63 28.28 3.80
CA GLY A 40 1.57 27.83 2.90
C GLY A 40 1.41 26.30 2.80
N ILE A 41 2.23 25.50 3.48
CA ILE A 41 2.17 24.02 3.36
C ILE A 41 0.87 23.46 3.92
N ILE A 42 0.33 24.07 4.97
CA ILE A 42 -0.88 23.60 5.63
C ILE A 42 -2.08 23.82 4.71
N GLU A 43 -2.21 25.03 4.18
CA GLU A 43 -3.28 25.44 3.28
C GLU A 43 -3.29 24.54 2.04
N PHE A 44 -2.12 24.36 1.43
CA PHE A 44 -1.95 23.49 0.27
C PHE A 44 -2.35 22.04 0.57
N ILE A 45 -1.87 21.47 1.67
CA ILE A 45 -2.17 20.06 2.02
C ILE A 45 -3.64 19.89 2.38
N GLN A 46 -4.26 20.86 3.06
CA GLN A 46 -5.69 20.85 3.33
C GLN A 46 -6.50 20.84 2.03
N GLU A 47 -6.12 21.67 1.07
CA GLU A 47 -6.77 21.75 -0.23
C GLU A 47 -6.69 20.43 -1.02
N ILE A 48 -5.52 19.79 -1.07
CA ILE A 48 -5.35 18.54 -1.84
C ILE A 48 -5.69 17.26 -1.07
N SER A 49 -5.89 17.34 0.25
CA SER A 49 -6.07 16.17 1.12
C SER A 49 -7.24 15.29 0.69
N ASN A 50 -8.37 15.89 0.31
CA ASN A 50 -9.56 15.16 -0.12
C ASN A 50 -9.24 14.26 -1.33
N TYR A 51 -8.56 14.80 -2.34
CA TYR A 51 -8.13 14.06 -3.52
C TYR A 51 -7.14 12.93 -3.17
N LEU A 52 -6.22 13.18 -2.23
CA LEU A 52 -5.28 12.16 -1.77
C LEU A 52 -5.93 11.03 -0.97
N THR A 53 -7.14 11.23 -0.43
CA THR A 53 -7.87 10.19 0.33
C THR A 53 -8.79 9.33 -0.52
N GLU A 54 -9.12 9.76 -1.75
CA GLU A 54 -9.96 8.99 -2.67
C GLU A 54 -9.45 7.57 -2.87
N ASP A 55 -10.34 6.60 -3.13
CA ASP A 55 -10.04 5.17 -3.18
C ASP A 55 -8.79 4.85 -4.00
N ASN A 56 -8.67 5.46 -5.19
CA ASN A 56 -7.53 5.27 -6.09
C ASN A 56 -6.49 6.41 -6.06
N GLY A 57 -6.55 7.29 -5.05
CA GLY A 57 -5.72 8.49 -4.97
C GLY A 57 -5.92 9.40 -6.19
N VAL A 58 -4.91 10.24 -6.46
CA VAL A 58 -4.96 11.28 -7.49
C VAL A 58 -3.68 11.33 -8.31
N SER A 59 -3.77 11.68 -9.58
CA SER A 59 -2.64 11.98 -10.47
C SER A 59 -2.37 13.48 -10.53
N ILE A 60 -1.17 13.86 -10.96
CA ILE A 60 -0.81 15.28 -11.14
C ILE A 60 -1.78 15.99 -12.09
N LYS A 61 -2.17 15.32 -13.18
CA LYS A 61 -3.13 15.89 -14.15
C LYS A 61 -4.49 16.19 -13.54
N GLU A 62 -5.01 15.27 -12.73
CA GLU A 62 -6.28 15.48 -12.03
C GLU A 62 -6.16 16.65 -11.04
N LEU A 63 -5.01 16.84 -10.39
CA LEU A 63 -4.78 18.03 -9.55
C LEU A 63 -4.67 19.32 -10.37
N GLU A 64 -3.95 19.33 -11.50
CA GLU A 64 -3.84 20.50 -12.38
C GLU A 64 -5.20 21.00 -12.91
N GLU A 65 -6.14 20.09 -13.14
CA GLU A 65 -7.50 20.44 -13.57
C GLU A 65 -8.32 21.11 -12.46
N ASN A 66 -7.96 20.90 -11.19
CA ASN A 66 -8.67 21.43 -10.02
C ASN A 66 -7.94 22.60 -9.35
N PHE A 67 -6.65 22.79 -9.61
CA PHE A 67 -5.80 23.77 -8.95
C PHE A 67 -5.01 24.59 -9.98
N GLU A 68 -4.92 25.90 -9.78
CA GLU A 68 -4.10 26.81 -10.60
C GLU A 68 -2.60 26.72 -10.21
N VAL A 69 -2.03 25.51 -10.24
CA VAL A 69 -0.64 25.24 -9.84
C VAL A 69 0.09 24.49 -10.96
N GLU A 70 1.37 24.81 -11.16
CA GLU A 70 2.20 24.16 -12.20
C GLU A 70 2.50 22.69 -11.86
N SER A 71 2.48 21.81 -12.89
CA SER A 71 2.82 20.37 -12.81
C SER A 71 4.07 20.08 -11.99
N ASP A 72 5.13 20.85 -12.25
CA ASP A 72 6.43 20.60 -11.65
C ASP A 72 6.41 20.91 -10.15
N GLN A 73 5.67 21.92 -9.72
CA GLN A 73 5.48 22.23 -8.30
C GLN A 73 4.68 21.13 -7.60
N LEU A 74 3.55 20.71 -8.19
CA LEU A 74 2.73 19.61 -7.67
C LEU A 74 3.57 18.33 -7.53
N LYS A 75 4.34 18.00 -8.57
CA LYS A 75 5.23 16.84 -8.56
C LYS A 75 6.26 16.92 -7.45
N HIS A 76 6.92 18.07 -7.28
CA HIS A 76 7.92 18.26 -6.24
C HIS A 76 7.33 18.05 -4.84
N VAL A 77 6.15 18.62 -4.56
CA VAL A 77 5.50 18.46 -3.26
C VAL A 77 5.06 17.01 -3.02
N LEU A 78 4.44 16.37 -4.01
CA LEU A 78 4.00 14.98 -3.88
C LEU A 78 5.17 14.01 -3.70
N GLU A 79 6.28 14.19 -4.44
CA GLU A 79 7.50 13.42 -4.26
C GLU A 79 8.15 13.66 -2.89
N PHE A 80 8.08 14.89 -2.37
CA PHE A 80 8.50 15.19 -1.01
C PHE A 80 7.64 14.44 0.02
N LEU A 81 6.31 14.43 -0.11
CA LEU A 81 5.43 13.68 0.78
C LEU A 81 5.70 12.16 0.72
N VAL A 82 5.98 11.63 -0.48
CA VAL A 82 6.36 10.22 -0.65
C VAL A 82 7.69 9.91 0.04
N THR A 83 8.69 10.76 -0.15
CA THR A 83 10.01 10.60 0.47
C THR A 83 9.93 10.62 2.00
N ASN A 84 9.01 11.41 2.56
CA ASN A 84 8.75 11.48 4.00
C ASN A 84 7.76 10.42 4.50
N GLY A 85 7.35 9.47 3.65
CA GLY A 85 6.47 8.36 4.01
C GLY A 85 5.02 8.76 4.28
N MET A 86 4.63 9.98 3.91
CA MET A 86 3.28 10.51 4.12
C MET A 86 2.32 10.16 2.98
N CYS A 87 2.85 10.04 1.77
CA CYS A 87 2.14 9.55 0.61
C CYS A 87 2.78 8.26 0.09
N VAL A 88 1.99 7.49 -0.65
CA VAL A 88 2.49 6.38 -1.46
C VAL A 88 2.19 6.72 -2.92
N LYS A 89 3.09 6.34 -3.82
CA LYS A 89 2.91 6.46 -5.27
C LYS A 89 2.93 5.09 -5.94
N THR A 90 2.14 4.94 -6.98
CA THR A 90 2.16 3.74 -7.84
C THR A 90 1.76 4.10 -9.26
N ASP A 91 2.20 3.28 -10.22
CA ASP A 91 1.78 3.37 -11.63
C ASP A 91 0.52 2.55 -11.93
N MET A 92 -0.07 1.92 -10.91
CA MET A 92 -1.27 1.08 -11.02
C MET A 92 -2.42 1.65 -10.18
N ASN A 93 -3.58 1.00 -10.24
CA ASN A 93 -4.64 1.31 -9.28
C ASN A 93 -4.24 0.83 -7.88
N PHE A 94 -4.55 1.61 -6.86
CA PHE A 94 -4.34 1.24 -5.48
C PHE A 94 -5.23 0.07 -5.09
N ASP A 95 -4.61 -0.90 -4.42
CA ASP A 95 -5.25 -2.00 -3.75
C ASP A 95 -4.90 -1.90 -2.26
N LEU A 96 -5.92 -1.84 -1.39
CA LEU A 96 -5.71 -1.62 0.03
C LEU A 96 -4.86 -2.73 0.65
N THR A 97 -5.07 -3.99 0.27
CA THR A 97 -4.31 -5.13 0.80
C THR A 97 -2.85 -5.05 0.43
N ALA A 98 -2.54 -4.67 -0.81
CA ALA A 98 -1.18 -4.47 -1.24
C ALA A 98 -0.52 -3.27 -0.56
N LEU A 99 -1.26 -2.17 -0.38
CA LEU A 99 -0.77 -0.96 0.27
C LEU A 99 -0.46 -1.20 1.75
N LEU A 100 -1.31 -1.94 2.46
CA LEU A 100 -1.06 -2.35 3.85
C LEU A 100 0.14 -3.29 3.96
N SER A 101 0.32 -4.17 2.98
CA SER A 101 1.47 -5.09 2.92
C SER A 101 2.77 -4.35 2.63
N TYR A 102 2.74 -3.35 1.75
CA TYR A 102 3.85 -2.45 1.45
C TYR A 102 4.35 -1.73 2.71
N GLU A 103 3.40 -1.17 3.47
CA GLU A 103 3.67 -0.49 4.73
C GLU A 103 4.27 -1.43 5.77
N ARG A 104 3.72 -2.65 5.90
CA ARG A 104 4.28 -3.67 6.80
C ARG A 104 5.67 -4.14 6.40
N ALA A 105 5.99 -4.13 5.11
CA ALA A 105 7.33 -4.40 4.60
C ALA A 105 8.29 -3.20 4.74
N GLY A 106 7.86 -2.10 5.37
CA GLY A 106 8.66 -0.89 5.54
C GLY A 106 9.01 -0.20 4.22
N GLY A 107 8.20 -0.41 3.18
CA GLY A 107 8.43 0.16 1.84
C GLY A 107 9.61 -0.44 1.07
N GLN A 108 10.18 -1.55 1.54
CA GLN A 108 11.34 -2.22 0.90
C GLN A 108 10.98 -3.02 -0.35
N VAL A 109 9.70 -3.36 -0.53
CA VAL A 109 9.18 -4.12 -1.67
C VAL A 109 8.23 -3.21 -2.42
N LEU A 110 8.26 -3.21 -3.74
CA LEU A 110 7.37 -2.37 -4.54
C LEU A 110 5.91 -2.84 -4.41
N VAL A 111 4.96 -1.90 -4.40
CA VAL A 111 3.51 -2.21 -4.32
C VAL A 111 3.10 -3.09 -5.49
N GLU A 112 3.70 -2.88 -6.66
CA GLU A 112 3.43 -3.66 -7.85
C GLU A 112 3.80 -5.14 -7.69
N ASP A 113 4.95 -5.42 -7.08
CA ASP A 113 5.43 -6.78 -6.84
C ASP A 113 4.54 -7.49 -5.81
N ILE A 114 4.08 -6.74 -4.81
CA ILE A 114 3.13 -7.25 -3.81
C ILE A 114 1.79 -7.59 -4.48
N LEU A 115 1.26 -6.70 -5.30
CA LEU A 115 0.03 -6.91 -6.05
C LEU A 115 0.10 -8.13 -6.96
N ASP A 116 1.19 -8.28 -7.71
CA ASP A 116 1.40 -9.44 -8.58
C ASP A 116 1.43 -10.74 -7.77
N ARG A 117 2.12 -10.74 -6.62
CA ARG A 117 2.17 -11.91 -5.72
C ARG A 117 0.84 -12.24 -5.08
N LEU A 118 0.04 -11.24 -4.69
CA LEU A 118 -1.30 -11.48 -4.15
C LEU A 118 -2.22 -12.12 -5.21
N LYS A 119 -2.10 -11.69 -6.47
CA LYS A 119 -2.91 -12.19 -7.59
C LYS A 119 -2.45 -13.53 -8.16
N THR A 120 -1.17 -13.88 -8.03
CA THR A 120 -0.61 -15.11 -8.61
C THR A 120 -0.33 -16.18 -7.56
N GLY A 121 -0.20 -15.79 -6.30
CA GLY A 121 0.09 -16.67 -5.18
C GLY A 121 -1.07 -17.62 -4.88
N ILE A 122 -0.74 -18.89 -4.68
CA ILE A 122 -1.70 -19.91 -4.26
C ILE A 122 -1.44 -20.21 -2.78
N VAL A 123 -2.48 -20.08 -1.96
CA VAL A 123 -2.46 -20.46 -0.56
C VAL A 123 -3.08 -21.84 -0.42
N GLU A 124 -2.28 -22.82 0.00
CA GLU A 124 -2.76 -24.16 0.29
C GLU A 124 -3.12 -24.27 1.77
N VAL A 125 -4.37 -24.65 2.05
CA VAL A 125 -4.83 -24.91 3.42
C VAL A 125 -4.97 -26.42 3.61
N ILE A 126 -4.16 -26.98 4.51
CA ILE A 126 -4.13 -28.41 4.82
C ILE A 126 -4.81 -28.64 6.17
N THR A 127 -5.86 -29.45 6.16
CA THR A 127 -6.70 -29.70 7.35
C THR A 127 -7.07 -31.17 7.41
N ARG A 128 -7.27 -31.71 8.62
CA ARG A 128 -8.00 -32.97 8.82
C ARG A 128 -9.49 -32.66 8.80
N ASP A 129 -10.28 -33.60 8.27
CA ASP A 129 -11.72 -33.48 7.95
C ASP A 129 -12.52 -32.49 8.82
N HIS A 130 -13.38 -31.70 8.16
CA HIS A 130 -14.38 -30.78 8.75
C HIS A 130 -13.86 -29.94 9.93
N ASN A 131 -12.80 -29.16 9.71
CA ASN A 131 -12.36 -28.15 10.66
C ASN A 131 -13.08 -26.80 10.41
N PRO A 132 -13.99 -26.36 11.31
CA PRO A 132 -14.73 -25.10 11.14
C PRO A 132 -13.82 -23.87 11.18
N VAL A 133 -12.68 -23.92 11.89
CA VAL A 133 -11.69 -22.84 11.91
C VAL A 133 -11.03 -22.72 10.54
N ALA A 134 -10.73 -23.85 9.90
CA ALA A 134 -10.12 -23.82 8.58
C ALA A 134 -11.10 -23.34 7.51
N ALA A 135 -12.37 -23.71 7.59
CA ALA A 135 -13.41 -23.16 6.71
C ALA A 135 -13.49 -21.64 6.83
N GLU A 136 -13.47 -21.12 8.06
CA GLU A 136 -13.58 -19.68 8.29
C GLU A 136 -12.31 -18.92 7.91
N PHE A 137 -11.14 -19.53 8.13
CA PHE A 137 -9.87 -19.00 7.65
C PHE A 137 -9.82 -18.93 6.11
N ILE A 138 -10.28 -19.98 5.43
CA ILE A 138 -10.38 -20.00 3.95
C ILE A 138 -11.31 -18.89 3.47
N ARG A 139 -12.47 -18.71 4.11
CA ARG A 139 -13.42 -17.63 3.77
C ARG A 139 -12.75 -16.27 3.85
N HIS A 140 -12.07 -15.96 4.95
CA HIS A 140 -11.37 -14.67 5.12
C HIS A 140 -10.24 -14.45 4.11
N LEU A 141 -9.48 -15.50 3.77
CA LEU A 141 -8.43 -15.40 2.75
C LEU A 141 -9.01 -15.13 1.36
N GLN A 142 -10.13 -15.78 1.01
CA GLN A 142 -10.83 -15.55 -0.25
C GLN A 142 -11.45 -14.15 -0.31
N GLU A 143 -12.03 -13.66 0.78
CA GLU A 143 -12.53 -12.28 0.91
C GLU A 143 -11.42 -11.24 0.74
N ALA A 144 -10.20 -11.57 1.18
CA ALA A 144 -9.02 -10.74 0.95
C ALA A 144 -8.46 -10.81 -0.49
N GLY A 145 -9.11 -11.58 -1.38
CA GLY A 145 -8.74 -11.69 -2.79
C GLY A 145 -7.63 -12.70 -3.10
N LEU A 146 -7.29 -13.59 -2.17
CA LEU A 146 -6.26 -14.60 -2.37
C LEU A 146 -6.82 -15.87 -3.03
N HIS A 147 -6.00 -16.52 -3.86
CA HIS A 147 -6.33 -17.83 -4.43
C HIS A 147 -6.05 -18.93 -3.41
N VAL A 148 -7.12 -19.53 -2.87
CA VAL A 148 -7.01 -20.58 -1.84
C VAL A 148 -7.42 -21.94 -2.38
N VAL A 149 -6.59 -22.96 -2.16
CA VAL A 149 -6.87 -24.36 -2.53
C VAL A 149 -6.88 -25.23 -1.27
N LEU A 150 -7.96 -25.99 -1.08
CA LEU A 150 -8.06 -26.98 -0.01
C LEU A 150 -7.45 -28.31 -0.50
N LYS A 151 -6.46 -28.83 0.24
CA LYS A 151 -5.95 -30.20 0.03
C LYS A 151 -6.14 -31.01 1.31
N GLY A 152 -6.90 -32.11 1.20
CA GLY A 152 -7.07 -33.09 2.26
C GLY A 152 -6.14 -34.29 2.04
N GLU A 153 -5.16 -34.49 2.92
CA GLU A 153 -4.54 -35.80 3.12
C GLU A 153 -4.91 -36.29 4.53
N LEU A 154 -5.66 -37.41 4.58
CA LEU A 154 -6.21 -38.04 5.80
C LEU A 154 -5.19 -38.34 6.91
N ASN A 155 -3.88 -38.23 6.67
CA ASN A 155 -2.84 -38.75 7.57
C ASN A 155 -1.69 -37.80 7.94
N LYS A 156 -1.73 -36.50 7.61
CA LYS A 156 -0.68 -35.55 8.05
C LYS A 156 -1.16 -34.62 9.16
N GLN A 157 -0.25 -34.28 10.07
CA GLN A 157 -0.49 -33.21 11.06
C GLN A 157 -0.70 -31.88 10.32
N PRO A 158 -1.51 -30.95 10.86
CA PRO A 158 -1.71 -29.64 10.24
C PRO A 158 -0.36 -28.92 10.15
N ASP A 159 0.02 -28.55 8.93
CA ASP A 159 1.25 -27.84 8.61
C ASP A 159 0.85 -26.60 7.82
N ILE A 160 0.98 -25.42 8.43
CA ILE A 160 0.82 -24.15 7.72
C ILE A 160 2.13 -23.92 6.96
N ARG A 161 2.17 -24.40 5.72
CA ARG A 161 3.25 -24.04 4.80
C ARG A 161 2.96 -22.67 4.22
N GLY A 162 3.38 -21.63 4.93
CA GLY A 162 3.72 -20.38 4.26
C GLY A 162 4.88 -20.69 3.29
N CYS A 163 4.83 -20.16 2.07
CA CYS A 163 6.00 -20.14 1.21
C CYS A 163 7.11 -19.34 1.92
N TYR A 164 7.97 -20.04 2.66
CA TYR A 164 9.21 -19.49 3.18
C TYR A 164 10.13 -19.27 1.99
N TRP A 165 10.32 -18.02 1.61
CA TRP A 165 11.50 -17.66 0.83
C TRP A 165 12.56 -17.14 1.79
N GLN A 166 13.56 -17.99 1.97
CA GLN A 166 14.83 -17.69 2.60
C GLN A 166 15.45 -16.48 1.89
N LEU A 167 15.43 -15.31 2.52
CA LEU A 167 16.25 -14.18 2.12
C LEU A 167 17.70 -14.65 2.19
N SER A 168 18.26 -15.00 1.04
CA SER A 168 19.70 -15.19 0.90
C SER A 168 20.33 -13.81 0.99
N PHE A 169 20.64 -13.38 2.21
CA PHE A 169 21.66 -12.35 2.41
C PHE A 169 22.95 -12.90 1.81
N ARG A 170 23.43 -12.28 0.74
CA ARG A 170 24.87 -12.36 0.47
C ARG A 170 25.54 -11.53 1.58
N PRO A 171 26.36 -12.12 2.45
CA PRO A 171 27.45 -11.33 2.97
C PRO A 171 28.39 -11.06 1.79
N ASP A 172 29.04 -9.89 1.83
CA ASP A 172 30.11 -9.49 0.90
C ASP A 172 29.61 -8.79 -0.37
N PHE A 173 29.43 -7.46 -0.30
CA PHE A 173 30.42 -6.46 -0.75
C PHE A 173 30.03 -5.05 -0.27
#